data_AF-A0A368GIF1-F1
#
_entry.id   AF-A0A368GIF1-F1
#
_cell.length_a   1.000
_cell.length_b   1.000
_cell.length_c   1.000
_cell.angle_alpha   90.00
_cell.angle_beta   90.00
_cell.angle_gamma   90.00
#
_symmetry.space_group_name_H-M   'P 1'
#
loop_
_entity.id
_entity.type
_entity.pdbx_description
1 polymer ?
#
loop_
_entity_poly.entity_id
_entity_poly.type
_entity_poly.pdbx_seq_one_letter_code
_entity_poly.pdbx_strand_id
1 'polypeptide(L)'
;MFAPKLRMQVWRFITYALLHAGLIHLLGNMVVQILIGVPLEVVHKPWRIGPLYLMAVLSGSLLQYTLDPKVYVVGASAGVYALLTAHLANVVINWAEMPYRWVRLTLISIFLAFDITTALIRRFCSDQCDTVSHSAHIAGGITGFCFGVVILYNIVERPWERIIKYICIALYVAFLAFTTALAIFQSPDSDPLWDSSKCTDEV
;
A
#
# COMPACT_ATOMS: atom_id res chain seq x y z
N MET A 1 9.66 8.50 -10.75
CA MET A 1 9.04 9.34 -9.71
C MET A 1 7.66 9.75 -10.18
N PHE A 2 6.70 9.76 -9.27
CA PHE A 2 5.38 10.33 -9.51
C PHE A 2 5.47 11.84 -9.27
N ALA A 3 4.99 12.60 -10.24
CA ALA A 3 5.05 14.06 -10.26
C ALA A 3 3.64 14.59 -10.56
N PRO A 4 2.94 15.19 -9.59
CA PRO A 4 1.55 15.60 -9.74
C PRO A 4 1.29 16.51 -10.95
N LYS A 5 2.18 17.48 -11.20
CA LYS A 5 2.10 18.39 -12.36
C LYS A 5 2.23 17.69 -13.72
N LEU A 6 2.76 16.47 -13.74
CA LEU A 6 2.92 15.64 -14.94
C LEU A 6 1.95 14.46 -14.95
N ARG A 7 0.79 14.55 -14.28
CA ARG A 7 -0.21 13.47 -14.21
C ARG A 7 -0.70 12.95 -15.57
N MET A 8 -0.60 13.73 -16.64
CA MET A 8 -0.92 13.25 -17.99
C MET A 8 0.07 12.20 -18.51
N GLN A 9 1.26 12.11 -17.91
CA GLN A 9 2.24 11.05 -18.17
C GLN A 9 1.88 9.80 -17.35
N VAL A 10 0.83 9.09 -17.79
CA VAL A 10 0.15 8.02 -17.03
C VAL A 10 1.07 6.92 -16.50
N TRP A 11 2.20 6.63 -17.18
CA TRP A 11 3.19 5.65 -16.71
C TRP A 11 3.81 6.03 -15.36
N ARG A 12 3.78 7.31 -14.96
CA ARG A 12 4.32 7.78 -13.67
C ARG A 12 3.54 7.29 -12.45
N PHE A 13 2.27 6.91 -12.62
CA PHE A 13 1.47 6.31 -11.55
C PHE A 13 1.95 4.91 -11.16
N ILE A 14 2.76 4.26 -12.00
CA ILE A 14 3.30 2.92 -11.73
C ILE A 14 4.82 2.97 -11.59
N THR A 15 5.51 3.60 -12.53
CA THR A 15 6.98 3.57 -12.61
C THR A 15 7.69 4.29 -11.47
N TYR A 16 6.98 5.05 -10.62
CA TYR A 16 7.58 5.64 -9.44
C TYR A 16 8.10 4.60 -8.43
N ALA A 17 7.54 3.40 -8.44
CA ALA A 17 7.99 2.29 -7.59
C ALA A 17 9.42 1.82 -7.90
N LEU A 18 9.94 2.14 -9.10
CA LEU A 18 11.28 1.74 -9.52
C LEU A 18 12.38 2.70 -9.03
N LEU A 19 12.01 3.89 -8.53
CA LEU A 19 12.96 4.86 -7.96
C LEU A 19 12.87 4.84 -6.45
N HIS A 20 13.98 5.13 -5.78
CA HIS A 20 14.07 5.20 -4.32
C HIS A 20 14.87 6.42 -3.90
N ALA A 21 14.54 7.00 -2.74
CA ALA A 21 15.19 8.20 -2.22
C ALA A 21 16.65 7.98 -1.78
N GLY A 22 17.08 6.73 -1.59
CA GLY A 22 18.43 6.38 -1.20
C GLY A 22 18.63 4.88 -1.04
N LEU A 23 19.87 4.46 -0.80
CA LEU A 23 20.26 3.05 -0.73
C LEU A 23 19.54 2.31 0.41
N ILE A 24 19.46 2.90 1.61
CA ILE A 24 18.78 2.29 2.76
C ILE A 24 17.29 2.07 2.46
N HIS A 25 16.63 3.05 1.81
CA HIS A 25 15.23 2.95 1.42
C HIS A 25 15.02 1.84 0.38
N LEU A 26 15.90 1.72 -0.62
CA LEU A 26 15.87 0.62 -1.59
C LEU A 26 16.06 -0.75 -0.91
N LEU A 27 17.12 -0.90 -0.12
CA LEU A 27 17.45 -2.17 0.55
C LEU A 27 16.35 -2.59 1.52
N GLY A 28 15.78 -1.65 2.28
CA GLY A 28 14.63 -1.92 3.15
C GLY A 28 13.44 -2.48 2.40
N ASN A 29 13.05 -1.85 1.28
CA ASN A 29 11.96 -2.35 0.44
C ASN A 29 12.28 -3.74 -0.13
N MET A 30 13.49 -3.94 -0.66
CA MET A 30 13.89 -5.23 -1.22
C MET A 30 13.85 -6.36 -0.19
N VAL A 31 14.38 -6.13 1.02
CA VAL A 31 14.39 -7.13 2.08
C VAL A 31 12.96 -7.54 2.46
N VAL A 32 12.09 -6.57 2.75
CA VAL A 32 10.70 -6.87 3.12
C VAL A 32 9.95 -7.51 1.95
N GLN A 33 10.12 -6.99 0.74
CA GLN A 33 9.47 -7.53 -0.46
C GLN A 33 9.88 -8.97 -0.73
N ILE A 34 11.16 -9.34 -0.57
CA ILE A 34 11.60 -10.72 -0.77
C ILE A 34 11.07 -11.62 0.36
N LEU A 35 11.23 -11.20 1.62
CA LEU A 35 10.85 -12.02 2.78
C LEU A 35 9.35 -12.29 2.86
N ILE A 36 8.53 -11.31 2.48
CA ILE A 36 7.06 -11.36 2.58
C ILE A 36 6.43 -11.74 1.23
N GLY A 37 6.95 -11.20 0.12
CA GLY A 37 6.41 -11.43 -1.21
C GLY A 37 6.65 -12.84 -1.75
N VAL A 38 7.87 -13.38 -1.61
CA VAL A 38 8.19 -14.71 -2.15
C VAL A 38 7.30 -15.82 -1.56
N PRO A 39 7.08 -15.89 -0.23
CA PRO A 39 6.14 -16.87 0.33
C PRO A 39 4.71 -16.72 -0.20
N LEU A 40 4.21 -15.48 -0.38
CA LEU A 40 2.90 -15.26 -1.00
C LEU A 40 2.87 -15.74 -2.45
N GLU A 41 3.91 -15.46 -3.22
CA GLU A 41 4.00 -15.84 -4.63
C GLU A 41 4.10 -17.35 -4.82
N VAL A 42 4.84 -18.07 -3.98
CA VAL A 42 4.93 -19.53 -4.06
C VAL A 42 3.56 -20.19 -3.87
N VAL A 43 2.77 -19.67 -2.91
CA VAL A 43 1.44 -20.18 -2.56
C VAL A 43 0.38 -19.74 -3.57
N HIS A 44 0.32 -18.44 -3.88
CA HIS A 44 -0.77 -17.85 -4.67
C HIS A 44 -0.44 -17.64 -6.13
N LYS A 45 0.83 -17.81 -6.52
CA LYS A 45 1.36 -17.71 -7.88
C LYS A 45 1.55 -16.27 -8.37
N PRO A 46 2.53 -16.03 -9.26
CA PRO A 46 2.87 -14.68 -9.74
C PRO A 46 1.71 -13.94 -10.39
N TRP A 47 0.83 -14.64 -11.10
CA TRP A 47 -0.31 -14.00 -11.78
C TRP A 47 -1.37 -13.44 -10.83
N ARG A 48 -1.31 -13.76 -9.53
CA ARG A 48 -2.12 -13.09 -8.48
C ARG A 48 -1.31 -11.99 -7.81
N ILE A 49 -0.08 -12.28 -7.39
CA ILE A 49 0.72 -11.34 -6.60
C ILE A 49 1.22 -10.14 -7.42
N GLY A 50 1.59 -10.35 -8.69
CA GLY A 50 2.02 -9.28 -9.60
C GLY A 50 0.96 -8.19 -9.78
N PRO A 51 -0.28 -8.52 -10.23
CA PRO A 51 -1.36 -7.55 -10.32
C PRO A 51 -1.69 -6.88 -8.98
N LEU A 52 -1.66 -7.61 -7.86
CA LEU A 52 -1.89 -7.02 -6.53
C LEU A 52 -0.88 -5.93 -6.20
N TYR A 53 0.40 -6.21 -6.46
CA TYR A 53 1.47 -5.26 -6.25
C TYR A 53 1.31 -4.03 -7.15
N LEU A 54 1.07 -4.22 -8.44
CA LEU A 54 0.91 -3.12 -9.40
C LEU A 54 -0.31 -2.26 -9.10
N MET A 55 -1.43 -2.87 -8.71
CA MET A 55 -2.63 -2.15 -8.30
C MET A 55 -2.38 -1.34 -7.02
N ALA A 56 -1.58 -1.84 -6.09
CA ALA A 56 -1.22 -1.11 -4.88
C ALA A 56 -0.35 0.12 -5.18
N VAL A 57 0.61 -0.01 -6.10
CA VAL A 57 1.43 1.11 -6.58
C VAL A 57 0.54 2.16 -7.26
N LEU A 58 -0.39 1.74 -8.13
CA LEU A 58 -1.36 2.64 -8.75
C LEU A 58 -2.22 3.36 -7.70
N SER A 59 -2.83 2.61 -6.79
CA SER A 59 -3.62 3.16 -5.66
C SER A 59 -2.79 4.14 -4.81
N GLY A 60 -1.51 3.86 -4.60
CA GLY A 60 -0.62 4.67 -3.79
C GLY A 60 -0.39 6.07 -4.36
N SER A 61 -0.06 6.14 -5.65
CA SER A 61 0.10 7.44 -6.32
C SER A 61 -1.24 8.18 -6.47
N LEU A 62 -2.35 7.48 -6.71
CA LEU A 62 -3.68 8.07 -6.76
C LEU A 62 -4.10 8.70 -5.42
N LEU A 63 -3.97 7.97 -4.31
CA LEU A 63 -4.34 8.49 -2.99
C LEU A 63 -3.40 9.59 -2.52
N GLN A 64 -2.09 9.48 -2.81
CA GLN A 64 -1.17 10.59 -2.57
C GLN A 64 -1.67 11.85 -3.28
N TYR A 65 -1.94 11.77 -4.59
CA TYR A 65 -2.37 12.94 -5.36
C TYR A 65 -3.64 13.56 -4.79
N THR A 66 -4.60 12.71 -4.40
CA THR A 66 -5.84 13.13 -3.75
C THR A 66 -5.60 13.94 -2.47
N LEU A 67 -4.72 13.46 -1.60
CA LEU A 67 -4.51 14.05 -0.27
C LEU A 67 -3.52 15.21 -0.28
N ASP A 68 -2.51 15.16 -1.15
CA ASP A 68 -1.47 16.16 -1.27
C ASP A 68 -0.97 16.23 -2.72
N PRO A 69 -1.64 17.05 -3.55
CA PRO A 69 -1.37 17.13 -4.98
C PRO A 69 -0.09 17.91 -5.30
N LYS A 70 0.69 18.33 -4.29
CA LYS A 70 1.92 19.12 -4.47
C LYS A 70 3.19 18.28 -4.31
N VAL A 71 3.10 17.10 -3.68
CA VAL A 71 4.26 16.30 -3.28
C VAL A 71 4.61 15.18 -4.27
N TYR A 72 5.91 14.98 -4.48
CA TYR A 72 6.46 13.91 -5.32
C TYR A 72 6.56 12.59 -4.56
N VAL A 73 6.39 11.47 -5.26
CA VAL A 73 6.55 10.13 -4.67
C VAL A 73 7.58 9.30 -5.41
N VAL A 74 8.40 8.59 -4.64
CA VAL A 74 9.29 7.54 -5.08
C VAL A 74 9.23 6.39 -4.07
N GLY A 75 9.42 5.17 -4.55
CA GLY A 75 9.55 3.99 -3.70
C GLY A 75 8.50 2.93 -3.96
N ALA A 76 8.92 1.68 -3.80
CA ALA A 76 8.10 0.48 -3.97
C ALA A 76 7.14 0.20 -2.79
N SER A 77 7.15 1.05 -1.76
CA SER A 77 6.56 0.73 -0.46
C SER A 77 5.05 0.52 -0.50
N ALA A 78 4.29 1.19 -1.36
CA ALA A 78 2.87 0.90 -1.55
C ALA A 78 2.63 -0.59 -1.89
N GLY A 79 3.47 -1.17 -2.75
CA GLY A 79 3.45 -2.60 -3.05
C GLY A 79 3.88 -3.46 -1.86
N VAL A 80 4.88 -3.03 -1.09
CA VAL A 80 5.31 -3.74 0.13
C VAL A 80 4.19 -3.81 1.18
N TYR A 81 3.51 -2.70 1.45
CA TYR A 81 2.36 -2.67 2.36
C TYR A 81 1.21 -3.55 1.85
N ALA A 82 1.01 -3.60 0.53
CA ALA A 82 0.04 -4.50 -0.04
C ALA A 82 0.39 -5.97 0.16
N LEU A 83 1.67 -6.36 0.06
CA LEU A 83 2.11 -7.72 0.38
C LEU A 83 1.87 -8.05 1.86
N LEU A 84 2.16 -7.11 2.76
CA LEU A 84 1.92 -7.28 4.20
C LEU A 84 0.44 -7.49 4.52
N THR A 85 -0.44 -6.63 4.01
CA THR A 85 -1.89 -6.77 4.26
C THR A 85 -2.55 -7.88 3.43
N ALA A 86 -1.94 -8.31 2.32
CA ALA A 86 -2.35 -9.52 1.59
C ALA A 86 -2.14 -10.78 2.43
N HIS A 87 -1.12 -10.83 3.30
CA HIS A 87 -1.04 -11.91 4.27
C HIS A 87 -2.20 -11.89 5.26
N LEU A 88 -2.62 -10.71 5.72
CA LEU A 88 -3.78 -10.60 6.60
C LEU A 88 -5.05 -11.06 5.87
N ALA A 89 -5.27 -10.64 4.63
CA ALA A 89 -6.36 -11.13 3.80
C ALA A 89 -6.34 -12.67 3.66
N ASN A 90 -5.16 -13.24 3.40
CA ASN A 90 -4.97 -14.69 3.31
C ASN A 90 -5.32 -15.41 4.63
N VAL A 91 -4.93 -14.84 5.77
CA VAL A 91 -5.28 -15.37 7.10
C VAL A 91 -6.79 -15.32 7.32
N VAL A 92 -7.47 -14.24 6.91
CA VAL A 92 -8.92 -14.08 7.05
C VAL A 92 -9.67 -15.11 6.22
N ILE A 93 -9.36 -15.24 4.92
CA ILE A 93 -10.13 -16.11 4.01
C ILE A 93 -9.79 -17.60 4.12
N ASN A 94 -8.66 -17.95 4.73
CA ASN A 94 -8.24 -19.35 4.95
C ASN A 94 -8.08 -19.67 6.45
N TRP A 95 -8.81 -18.98 7.33
CA TRP A 95 -8.58 -19.04 8.77
C TRP A 95 -8.64 -20.45 9.35
N ALA A 96 -9.62 -21.26 8.92
CA ALA A 96 -9.82 -22.61 9.45
C ALA A 96 -8.80 -23.62 8.90
N GLU A 97 -8.29 -23.36 7.70
CA GLU A 97 -7.43 -24.24 6.92
C GLU A 97 -5.95 -23.91 7.11
N MET A 98 -5.62 -22.74 7.67
CA MET A 98 -4.24 -22.27 7.82
C MET A 98 -3.56 -22.82 9.08
N PRO A 99 -2.50 -23.65 8.93
CA PRO A 99 -1.69 -24.08 10.07
C PRO A 99 -0.91 -22.88 10.63
N TYR A 100 -0.68 -22.89 11.95
CA TYR A 100 0.06 -21.83 12.66
C TYR A 100 -0.49 -20.40 12.44
N ARG A 101 -1.78 -20.26 12.14
CA ARG A 101 -2.45 -18.96 11.91
C ARG A 101 -2.16 -17.90 12.96
N TRP A 102 -2.08 -18.29 14.23
CA TRP A 102 -1.76 -17.39 15.33
C TRP A 102 -0.31 -16.89 15.27
N VAL A 103 0.66 -17.76 15.00
CA VAL A 103 2.06 -17.36 14.82
C VAL A 103 2.18 -16.38 13.66
N ARG A 104 1.54 -16.68 12.53
CA ARG A 104 1.56 -15.81 11.35
C ARG A 104 0.93 -14.44 11.66
N LEU A 105 -0.23 -14.43 12.30
CA LEU A 105 -0.91 -13.21 12.71
C LEU A 105 -0.05 -12.40 13.66
N THR A 106 0.55 -13.03 14.68
CA THR A 106 1.44 -12.36 15.64
C THR A 106 2.65 -11.75 14.95
N LEU A 107 3.31 -12.45 14.04
CA LEU A 107 4.46 -11.91 13.30
C LEU A 107 4.08 -10.69 12.44
N ILE A 108 2.95 -10.76 11.73
CA ILE A 108 2.43 -9.63 10.94
C ILE A 108 2.08 -8.45 11.86
N SER A 109 1.40 -8.71 12.98
CA SER A 109 1.01 -7.70 13.95
C SER A 109 2.22 -7.02 14.59
N ILE A 110 3.26 -7.77 14.98
CA ILE A 110 4.50 -7.21 15.54
C ILE A 110 5.19 -6.32 14.50
N PHE A 111 5.33 -6.80 13.27
CA PHE A 111 5.94 -6.03 12.19
C PHE A 111 5.18 -4.72 11.93
N LEU A 112 3.85 -4.81 11.79
CA LEU A 112 3.00 -3.65 11.53
C LEU A 112 2.99 -2.67 12.71
N ALA A 113 2.96 -3.17 13.94
CA ALA A 113 3.04 -2.34 15.14
C ALA A 113 4.37 -1.59 15.20
N PHE A 114 5.49 -2.29 14.99
CA PHE A 114 6.81 -1.67 14.95
C PHE A 114 6.87 -0.57 13.88
N ASP A 115 6.46 -0.87 12.66
CA ASP A 115 6.47 0.06 11.55
C ASP A 115 5.62 1.32 11.83
N ILE A 116 4.36 1.14 12.26
CA ILE A 116 3.46 2.23 12.63
C ILE A 116 4.05 3.05 13.78
N THR A 117 4.58 2.41 14.82
CA THR A 117 5.21 3.11 15.94
C THR A 117 6.38 3.96 15.46
N THR A 118 7.26 3.43 14.59
CA THR A 118 8.36 4.23 14.04
C THR A 118 7.86 5.39 13.17
N ALA A 119 6.78 5.20 12.41
CA ALA A 119 6.16 6.25 11.61
C ALA A 119 5.58 7.36 12.49
N LEU A 120 4.89 7.01 13.58
CA LEU A 120 4.35 7.97 14.54
C LEU A 120 5.46 8.74 15.27
N ILE A 121 6.53 8.05 15.69
CA ILE A 121 7.69 8.70 16.33
C ILE A 121 8.33 9.69 15.35
N ARG A 122 8.59 9.29 14.09
CA ARG A 122 9.14 10.21 13.08
C ARG A 122 8.22 11.41 12.85
N ARG A 123 6.91 11.22 12.82
CA ARG A 123 5.94 12.27 12.51
C ARG A 123 5.71 13.25 13.67
N PHE A 124 5.67 12.76 14.90
CA PHE A 124 5.19 13.52 16.06
C PHE A 124 6.25 13.79 17.12
N CYS A 125 7.35 13.02 17.15
CA CYS A 125 8.35 13.08 18.21
C CYS A 125 9.77 13.39 17.70
N SER A 126 9.96 13.52 16.39
CA SER A 126 11.25 13.84 15.77
C SER A 126 11.20 15.25 15.19
N ASP A 127 12.31 15.98 15.31
CA ASP A 127 12.51 17.29 14.70
C ASP A 127 12.96 17.19 13.22
N GLN A 128 13.20 15.97 12.73
CA GLN A 128 13.55 15.73 11.33
C GLN A 128 12.33 15.77 10.41
N CYS A 129 12.54 16.25 9.18
CA CYS A 129 11.56 16.16 8.10
C CYS A 129 11.03 14.75 7.89
N ASP A 130 9.71 14.58 7.99
CA ASP A 130 9.05 13.34 7.59
C ASP A 130 8.79 13.35 6.09
N THR A 131 9.64 12.65 5.32
CA THR A 131 9.52 12.54 3.86
C THR A 131 8.85 11.24 3.42
N VAL A 132 8.23 10.49 4.34
CA VAL A 132 7.57 9.21 4.03
C VAL A 132 6.14 9.45 3.56
N SER A 133 5.77 8.86 2.42
CA SER A 133 4.40 8.91 1.92
C SER A 133 3.48 7.93 2.67
N HIS A 134 2.91 8.38 3.78
CA HIS A 134 1.95 7.59 4.57
C HIS A 134 0.67 7.27 3.78
N SER A 135 0.23 8.19 2.92
CA SER A 135 -0.93 7.97 2.05
C SER A 135 -0.70 6.80 1.07
N ALA A 136 0.50 6.69 0.48
CA ALA A 136 0.83 5.57 -0.38
C ALA A 136 0.88 4.24 0.39
N HIS A 137 1.38 4.25 1.64
CA HIS A 137 1.36 3.07 2.51
C HIS A 137 -0.07 2.64 2.87
N ILE A 138 -0.94 3.59 3.23
CA ILE A 138 -2.36 3.35 3.53
C ILE A 138 -3.08 2.77 2.31
N ALA A 139 -2.91 3.39 1.13
CA ALA A 139 -3.50 2.90 -0.11
C ALA A 139 -3.00 1.49 -0.48
N GLY A 140 -1.71 1.23 -0.27
CA GLY A 140 -1.11 -0.09 -0.41
C GLY A 140 -1.76 -1.10 0.53
N GLY A 141 -1.92 -0.75 1.80
CA GLY A 141 -2.59 -1.56 2.81
C GLY A 141 -4.04 -1.89 2.46
N ILE A 142 -4.83 -0.88 2.06
CA ILE A 142 -6.21 -1.05 1.57
C ILE A 142 -6.25 -1.99 0.37
N THR A 143 -5.37 -1.76 -0.61
CA THR A 143 -5.30 -2.58 -1.82
C THR A 143 -4.95 -4.03 -1.48
N GLY A 144 -3.89 -4.26 -0.71
CA GLY A 144 -3.45 -5.61 -0.35
C GLY A 144 -4.50 -6.38 0.42
N PHE A 145 -5.25 -5.73 1.31
CA PHE A 145 -6.33 -6.39 2.04
C PHE A 145 -7.55 -6.65 1.14
N CYS A 146 -8.16 -5.59 0.59
CA CYS A 146 -9.41 -5.71 -0.16
C CYS A 146 -9.22 -6.49 -1.46
N PHE A 147 -8.20 -6.17 -2.25
CA PHE A 147 -7.92 -6.89 -3.49
C PHE A 147 -7.37 -8.29 -3.19
N GLY A 148 -6.59 -8.46 -2.11
CA GLY A 148 -6.13 -9.77 -1.64
C GLY A 148 -7.27 -10.73 -1.34
N VAL A 149 -8.30 -10.31 -0.61
CA VAL A 149 -9.51 -11.12 -0.35
C VAL A 149 -10.14 -11.60 -1.66
N VAL A 150 -10.08 -10.79 -2.72
CA VAL A 150 -10.73 -11.09 -4.01
C VAL A 150 -9.91 -12.08 -4.84
N ILE A 151 -8.60 -11.90 -4.90
CA ILE A 151 -7.76 -12.62 -5.86
C ILE A 151 -7.04 -13.83 -5.28
N LEU A 152 -6.74 -13.82 -3.97
CA LEU A 152 -5.90 -14.85 -3.36
C LEU A 152 -6.62 -16.20 -3.37
N TYR A 153 -5.81 -17.26 -3.34
CA TYR A 153 -6.34 -18.62 -3.31
C TYR A 153 -7.10 -18.86 -2.00
N ASN A 154 -8.39 -19.17 -2.11
CA ASN A 154 -9.21 -19.65 -1.01
C ASN A 154 -9.37 -21.17 -1.15
N ILE A 155 -8.99 -21.91 -0.11
CA ILE A 155 -8.98 -23.38 -0.10
C ILE A 155 -10.41 -23.92 0.01
N VAL A 156 -11.23 -23.36 0.91
CA VAL A 156 -12.62 -23.78 1.14
C VAL A 156 -13.48 -22.52 1.21
N GLU A 157 -14.19 -22.21 0.12
CA GLU A 157 -15.04 -21.03 0.08
C GLU A 157 -16.30 -21.20 0.94
N ARG A 158 -16.44 -20.37 1.98
CA ARG A 158 -17.62 -20.32 2.85
C ARG A 158 -18.56 -19.18 2.45
N PRO A 159 -19.88 -19.28 2.75
CA PRO A 159 -20.85 -18.24 2.38
C PRO A 159 -20.50 -16.84 2.91
N TRP A 160 -19.99 -16.74 4.14
CA TRP A 160 -19.60 -15.46 4.74
C TRP A 160 -18.36 -14.85 4.08
N GLU A 161 -17.40 -15.66 3.63
CA GLU A 161 -16.22 -15.21 2.88
C GLU A 161 -16.63 -14.61 1.53
N ARG A 162 -17.65 -15.19 0.89
CA ARG A 162 -18.22 -14.63 -0.35
C ARG A 162 -18.86 -13.26 -0.13
N ILE A 163 -19.56 -13.06 0.98
CA ILE A 163 -20.12 -11.75 1.36
C ILE A 163 -18.98 -10.74 1.56
N ILE A 164 -17.94 -11.11 2.33
CA ILE A 164 -16.76 -10.25 2.55
C ILE A 164 -16.09 -9.91 1.22
N LYS A 165 -15.97 -10.87 0.30
CA LYS A 165 -15.42 -10.65 -1.04
C LYS A 165 -16.21 -9.57 -1.79
N TYR A 166 -17.55 -9.63 -1.82
CA TYR A 166 -18.35 -8.61 -2.48
C TYR A 166 -18.24 -7.24 -1.81
N ILE A 167 -18.18 -7.18 -0.48
CA ILE A 167 -17.94 -5.94 0.26
C ILE A 167 -16.57 -5.36 -0.13
N CYS A 168 -15.52 -6.17 -0.15
CA CYS A 168 -14.18 -5.74 -0.54
C CYS A 168 -14.14 -5.25 -1.99
N ILE A 169 -14.85 -5.89 -2.92
CA ILE A 169 -14.98 -5.43 -4.30
C ILE A 169 -15.64 -4.05 -4.33
N ALA A 170 -16.80 -3.90 -3.69
CA ALA A 170 -17.54 -2.64 -3.69
C ALA A 170 -16.72 -1.49 -3.09
N LEU A 171 -16.09 -1.71 -1.95
CA LEU A 171 -15.23 -0.72 -1.28
C LEU A 171 -14.01 -0.36 -2.13
N TYR A 172 -13.33 -1.35 -2.71
CA TYR A 172 -12.13 -1.10 -3.49
C TYR A 172 -12.43 -0.41 -4.82
N VAL A 173 -13.52 -0.78 -5.49
CA VAL A 173 -13.99 -0.09 -6.71
C VAL A 173 -14.39 1.35 -6.40
N ALA A 174 -15.12 1.60 -5.31
CA ALA A 174 -15.48 2.95 -4.89
C ALA A 174 -14.23 3.80 -4.57
N PHE A 175 -13.25 3.21 -3.87
CA PHE A 175 -11.97 3.85 -3.56
C PHE A 175 -11.18 4.22 -4.83
N LEU A 176 -11.06 3.29 -5.79
CA LEU A 176 -10.38 3.56 -7.06
C LEU A 176 -11.12 4.60 -7.89
N ALA A 177 -12.45 4.51 -7.98
CA ALA A 177 -13.25 5.47 -8.73
C ALA A 177 -13.12 6.88 -8.14
N PHE A 178 -13.21 7.01 -6.82
CA PHE A 178 -13.05 8.28 -6.12
C PHE A 178 -11.67 8.90 -6.33
N THR A 179 -10.60 8.14 -6.05
CA THR A 179 -9.22 8.66 -6.19
C THR A 179 -8.85 8.94 -7.64
N THR A 180 -9.35 8.16 -8.60
CA THR A 180 -9.18 8.43 -10.04
C THR A 180 -9.93 9.69 -10.47
N ALA A 181 -11.17 9.88 -10.00
CA ALA A 181 -11.92 11.09 -10.29
C ALA A 181 -11.18 12.33 -9.78
N LEU A 182 -10.65 12.29 -8.56
CA LEU A 182 -9.84 13.38 -8.02
C LEU A 182 -8.54 13.56 -8.81
N ALA A 183 -7.86 12.47 -9.20
CA ALA A 183 -6.69 12.55 -10.08
C ALA A 183 -6.98 13.21 -11.44
N ILE A 184 -8.24 13.20 -11.91
CA ILE A 184 -8.68 13.84 -13.15
C ILE A 184 -9.06 15.31 -12.91
N PHE A 185 -9.88 15.58 -11.89
CA PHE A 185 -10.56 16.87 -11.71
C PHE A 185 -9.87 17.83 -10.72
N GLN A 186 -9.08 17.33 -9.76
CA GLN A 186 -8.34 18.17 -8.81
C GLN A 186 -7.13 18.80 -9.49
N SER A 187 -6.90 20.10 -9.25
CA SER A 187 -5.73 20.81 -9.75
C SER A 187 -4.47 20.40 -8.97
N PRO A 188 -3.30 20.24 -9.62
CA PRO A 188 -2.05 19.98 -8.92
C PRO A 188 -1.61 21.13 -7.98
N ASP A 189 -2.18 22.34 -8.13
CA ASP A 189 -1.89 23.48 -7.27
C ASP A 189 -2.95 23.65 -6.15
N SER A 190 -3.96 22.77 -6.07
CA SER A 190 -4.97 22.77 -5.00
C SER A 190 -4.34 22.57 -3.62
N ASP A 191 -4.96 23.15 -2.59
CA ASP A 191 -4.46 23.00 -1.22
C ASP A 191 -4.51 21.54 -0.74
N PRO A 192 -3.46 21.07 -0.03
CA PRO A 192 -3.42 19.71 0.46
C PRO A 192 -4.44 19.49 1.57
N LEU A 193 -5.09 18.33 1.55
CA LEU A 193 -5.93 17.83 2.64
C LEU A 193 -5.09 17.21 3.77
N TRP A 194 -3.87 16.78 3.44
CA TRP A 194 -2.90 16.20 4.35
C TRP A 194 -1.52 16.77 4.05
N ASP A 195 -0.82 17.25 5.07
CA ASP A 195 0.57 17.67 4.94
C ASP A 195 1.48 16.43 4.86
N SER A 196 1.87 16.01 3.65
CA SER A 196 2.70 14.80 3.50
C SER A 196 4.11 14.99 4.02
N SER A 197 4.69 16.19 3.85
CA SER A 197 6.06 16.51 4.25
C SER A 197 6.05 17.45 5.45
N LYS A 198 6.05 16.89 6.66
CA LYS A 198 6.21 17.72 7.86
C LYS A 198 7.68 18.00 8.09
N CYS A 199 8.12 19.17 7.66
CA CYS A 199 9.41 19.75 7.99
C CYS A 199 9.18 20.93 8.95
N THR A 200 10.02 21.07 9.97
CA THR A 200 10.16 22.35 10.68
C THR A 200 11.01 23.27 9.81
N ASP A 201 10.68 24.56 9.76
CA ASP A 201 11.33 25.58 8.91
C ASP A 201 12.79 25.93 9.32
N GLU A 202 13.54 24.98 9.89
CA GLU A 202 14.92 25.18 10.34
C GLU A 202 15.89 24.21 9.64
N VAL A 203 16.17 24.45 8.35
CA VAL A 203 17.50 24.26 7.71
C VAL A 203 17.69 25.28 6.59
#